data_AF-A0A7X8YRR1-F1
#
_entry.id   AF-A0A7X8YRR1-F1
#
_cell.length_a   1.000
_cell.length_b   1.000
_cell.length_c   1.000
_cell.angle_alpha   90.00
_cell.angle_beta   90.00
_cell.angle_gamma   90.00
#
_symmetry.space_group_name_H-M   'P 1'
#
loop_
_entity.id
_entity.type
_entity.pdbx_description
1 polymer ?
#
loop_
_entity_poly.entity_id
_entity_poly.type
_entity_poly.pdbx_seq_one_letter_code
_entity_poly.pdbx_strand_id
1 'polypeptide(L)'
;MFGDLSSDDVELLNAYGVLGHSAKKDMHDYLCYLLNKQYKKELMAAIFNNQLIHSLLHSLLHTAEREDFDIDQIEKRIRQFKEIYFGIFEHVYNKYAELITDLDSYEMVKDFGLNSVEHILRACFSGNHGVIRFEIIELCENFNKLARKKDARKIIAV
;
A
#
# COMPACT_ATOMS: atom_id res chain seq x y z
N MET A 1 20.29 -16.76 -2.95
CA MET A 1 20.43 -17.21 -4.35
C MET A 1 20.98 -16.03 -5.13
N PHE A 2 22.31 -15.85 -5.18
CA PHE A 2 22.89 -14.98 -6.20
C PHE A 2 22.79 -15.77 -7.50
N GLY A 3 21.87 -15.35 -8.38
CA GLY A 3 21.82 -15.86 -9.75
C GLY A 3 23.12 -15.50 -10.49
N ASP A 4 23.34 -16.12 -11.64
CA ASP A 4 24.50 -15.83 -12.48
C ASP A 4 24.63 -14.32 -12.71
N LEU A 5 25.77 -13.76 -12.29
CA LEU A 5 26.08 -12.35 -12.49
C LEU A 5 26.18 -12.07 -13.98
N SER A 6 25.43 -11.09 -14.44
CA SER A 6 25.53 -10.61 -15.82
C SER A 6 26.82 -9.82 -16.03
N SER A 7 27.19 -9.60 -17.30
CA SER A 7 28.32 -8.73 -17.64
C SER A 7 28.13 -7.31 -17.10
N ASP A 8 26.89 -6.82 -17.07
CA ASP A 8 26.54 -5.48 -16.59
C ASP A 8 26.73 -5.37 -15.06
N ASP A 9 26.42 -6.43 -14.31
CA ASP A 9 26.65 -6.49 -12.87
C ASP A 9 28.15 -6.43 -12.53
N VAL A 10 28.97 -7.14 -13.32
CA VAL A 10 30.43 -7.14 -13.17
C VAL A 10 31.02 -5.77 -13.52
N GLU A 11 30.52 -5.11 -14.57
CA GLU A 11 30.93 -3.75 -14.94
C GLU A 11 30.60 -2.75 -13.81
N LEU A 12 29.40 -2.81 -13.25
CA LEU A 12 28.96 -1.96 -12.14
C LEU A 12 29.85 -2.15 -10.90
N LEU A 13 30.17 -3.40 -10.55
CA LEU A 13 31.04 -3.73 -9.41
C LEU A 13 32.47 -3.22 -9.62
N ASN A 14 33.01 -3.36 -10.84
CA ASN A 14 34.34 -2.84 -11.17
C ASN A 14 34.38 -1.31 -11.10
N ALA A 15 33.37 -0.63 -11.65
CA ALA A 15 33.25 0.83 -11.57
C ALA A 15 33.14 1.30 -10.12
N TYR A 16 32.32 0.62 -9.30
CA TYR A 16 32.21 0.89 -7.88
C TYR A 16 33.55 0.69 -7.16
N GLY A 17 34.31 -0.35 -7.51
CA GLY A 17 35.62 -0.65 -6.91
C GLY A 17 36.61 0.51 -6.96
N VAL A 18 36.64 1.24 -8.08
CA VAL A 18 37.55 2.36 -8.35
C VAL A 18 37.15 3.65 -7.62
N LEU A 19 35.87 3.78 -7.20
CA LEU A 19 35.40 4.96 -6.48
C LEU A 19 36.11 5.14 -5.12
N GLY A 20 36.43 6.40 -4.81
CA GLY A 20 36.87 6.80 -3.46
C GLY A 20 35.75 6.66 -2.42
N HIS A 21 36.11 6.64 -1.13
CA HIS A 21 35.16 6.40 -0.05
C HIS A 21 33.95 7.37 -0.04
N SER A 22 34.18 8.66 -0.30
CA SER A 22 33.09 9.66 -0.39
C SER A 22 32.12 9.32 -1.53
N ALA A 23 32.62 9.07 -2.73
CA ALA A 23 31.78 8.76 -3.89
C ALA A 23 31.01 7.43 -3.73
N LYS A 24 31.61 6.44 -3.05
CA LYS A 24 30.93 5.19 -2.68
C LYS A 24 29.76 5.44 -1.73
N LYS A 25 29.94 6.32 -0.75
CA LYS A 25 28.88 6.73 0.17
C LYS A 25 27.77 7.49 -0.56
N ASP A 26 28.12 8.47 -1.40
CA ASP A 26 27.15 9.25 -2.17
C ASP A 26 26.30 8.35 -3.09
N MET A 27 26.95 7.38 -3.77
CA MET A 27 26.25 6.40 -4.59
C MET A 27 25.32 5.51 -3.76
N HIS A 28 25.75 5.07 -2.57
CA HIS A 28 24.92 4.28 -1.67
C HIS A 28 23.69 5.08 -1.20
N ASP A 29 23.89 6.33 -0.77
CA ASP A 29 22.80 7.20 -0.32
C ASP A 29 21.80 7.46 -1.46
N TYR A 30 22.29 7.62 -2.69
CA TYR A 30 21.45 7.75 -3.87
C TYR A 30 20.67 6.46 -4.20
N LEU A 31 21.29 5.29 -4.08
CA LEU A 31 20.60 4.00 -4.24
C LEU A 31 19.51 3.84 -3.18
N CYS A 32 19.79 4.13 -1.91
CA CYS A 32 18.78 4.11 -0.85
C CYS A 32 17.63 5.07 -1.15
N TYR A 33 17.91 6.27 -1.65
CA TYR A 33 16.88 7.22 -2.09
C TYR A 33 16.00 6.64 -3.21
N LEU A 34 16.60 6.05 -4.25
CA LEU A 34 15.87 5.45 -5.36
C LEU A 34 15.01 4.27 -4.90
N LEU A 35 15.55 3.39 -4.06
CA LEU A 35 14.83 2.26 -3.51
C LEU A 35 13.65 2.72 -2.65
N ASN A 36 13.82 3.75 -1.80
CA ASN A 36 12.72 4.35 -1.04
C ASN A 36 11.61 4.90 -1.94
N LYS A 37 11.99 5.59 -3.01
CA LYS A 37 11.04 6.14 -4.00
C LYS A 37 10.29 5.02 -4.72
N GLN A 38 10.98 3.92 -5.05
CA GLN A 38 10.39 2.76 -5.69
C GLN A 38 9.44 2.03 -4.74
N TYR A 39 9.86 1.78 -3.50
CA TYR A 39 9.05 1.18 -2.44
C TYR A 39 7.71 1.89 -2.29
N LYS A 40 7.70 3.21 -2.11
CA LYS A 40 6.46 4.00 -1.97
C LYS A 40 5.54 3.85 -3.19
N LYS A 41 6.11 3.85 -4.39
CA LYS A 41 5.35 3.68 -5.64
C LYS A 41 4.77 2.27 -5.76
N GLU A 42 5.56 1.26 -5.44
CA GLU A 42 5.18 -0.15 -5.51
C GLU A 42 4.10 -0.45 -4.48
N LEU A 43 4.26 0.01 -3.23
CA LEU A 43 3.28 -0.16 -2.16
C LEU A 43 1.92 0.44 -2.51
N MET A 44 1.91 1.69 -2.98
CA MET A 44 0.68 2.33 -3.49
C MET A 44 0.03 1.51 -4.60
N ALA A 45 0.85 1.01 -5.53
CA ALA A 45 0.32 0.27 -6.67
C ALA A 45 -0.22 -1.10 -6.27
N ALA A 46 0.48 -1.80 -5.37
CA ALA A 46 0.16 -3.14 -4.90
C ALA A 46 -1.14 -3.17 -4.10
N ILE A 47 -1.43 -2.11 -3.33
CA ILE A 47 -2.65 -2.00 -2.53
C ILE A 47 -3.80 -1.40 -3.34
N PHE A 48 -3.63 -0.19 -3.88
CA PHE A 48 -4.75 0.57 -4.44
C PHE A 48 -5.14 0.15 -5.87
N ASN A 49 -4.34 -0.68 -6.54
CA ASN A 49 -4.73 -1.34 -7.79
C ASN A 49 -5.02 -2.84 -7.61
N ASN A 50 -5.12 -3.32 -6.36
CA ASN A 50 -5.40 -4.72 -6.10
C ASN A 50 -6.86 -5.05 -6.41
N GLN A 51 -7.09 -5.94 -7.37
CA GLN A 51 -8.44 -6.32 -7.81
C GLN A 51 -9.26 -7.02 -6.73
N LEU A 52 -8.62 -7.76 -5.81
CA LEU A 52 -9.32 -8.42 -4.71
C LEU A 52 -9.82 -7.38 -3.70
N ILE A 53 -9.00 -6.40 -3.34
CA ILE A 53 -9.42 -5.30 -2.46
C ILE A 53 -10.57 -4.52 -3.10
N HIS A 54 -10.46 -4.16 -4.38
CA HIS A 54 -11.54 -3.49 -5.12
C HIS A 54 -12.84 -4.30 -5.10
N SER A 55 -12.77 -5.60 -5.32
CA SER A 55 -13.94 -6.49 -5.30
C SER A 55 -14.58 -6.57 -3.90
N LEU A 56 -13.76 -6.62 -2.85
CA LEU A 56 -14.24 -6.60 -1.46
C LEU A 56 -14.94 -5.31 -1.11
N LEU A 57 -14.35 -4.16 -1.48
CA LEU A 57 -14.95 -2.84 -1.25
C LEU A 57 -16.27 -2.67 -2.01
N HIS A 58 -16.31 -3.08 -3.27
CA HIS A 58 -17.53 -3.04 -4.07
C HIS A 58 -18.64 -3.90 -3.43
N SER A 59 -18.29 -5.10 -2.97
CA SER A 59 -19.26 -5.98 -2.31
C SER A 59 -19.68 -5.46 -0.92
N LEU A 60 -18.79 -4.77 -0.20
CA LEU A 60 -19.09 -4.14 1.08
C LEU A 60 -20.08 -2.99 0.89
N LEU A 61 -19.84 -2.13 -0.10
CA LEU A 61 -20.72 -1.01 -0.46
C LEU A 61 -22.12 -1.49 -0.83
N HIS A 62 -22.22 -2.47 -1.73
CA HIS A 62 -23.51 -3.05 -2.13
C HIS A 62 -24.25 -3.70 -0.92
N THR A 63 -23.51 -4.24 0.06
CA THR A 63 -24.15 -4.77 1.27
C THR A 63 -24.71 -3.63 2.11
N ALA A 64 -23.97 -2.54 2.27
CA ALA A 64 -24.38 -1.37 3.04
C ALA A 64 -25.56 -0.59 2.41
N GLU A 65 -25.75 -0.67 1.09
CA GLU A 65 -26.89 -0.04 0.39
C GLU A 65 -28.25 -0.66 0.75
N ARG A 66 -28.27 -1.89 1.29
CA ARG A 66 -29.51 -2.52 1.76
C ARG A 66 -30.03 -1.79 3.00
N GLU A 67 -31.35 -1.71 3.15
CA GLU A 67 -31.96 -1.04 4.32
C GLU A 67 -31.60 -1.77 5.62
N ASP A 68 -31.76 -3.10 5.65
CA ASP A 68 -31.45 -3.96 6.79
C ASP A 68 -30.32 -4.95 6.46
N PHE A 69 -29.07 -4.50 6.59
CA PHE A 69 -27.91 -5.40 6.47
C PHE A 69 -27.52 -6.01 7.82
N ASP A 70 -26.95 -7.21 7.75
CA ASP A 70 -26.38 -7.90 8.91
C ASP A 70 -25.01 -7.31 9.28
N ILE A 71 -24.90 -6.79 10.51
CA ILE A 71 -23.68 -6.18 11.03
C ILE A 71 -22.55 -7.23 11.13
N ASP A 72 -22.87 -8.48 11.49
CA ASP A 72 -21.87 -9.54 11.59
C ASP A 72 -21.24 -9.84 10.23
N GLN A 73 -22.02 -9.70 9.16
CA GLN A 73 -21.52 -9.85 7.80
C GLN A 73 -20.55 -8.72 7.41
N ILE A 74 -20.85 -7.47 7.80
CA ILE A 74 -19.96 -6.32 7.61
C ILE A 74 -18.66 -6.53 8.38
N GLU A 75 -18.75 -6.95 9.64
CA GLU A 75 -17.59 -7.18 10.50
C GLU A 75 -16.64 -8.23 9.91
N LYS A 76 -17.20 -9.35 9.43
CA LYS A 76 -16.41 -10.40 8.77
C LYS A 76 -15.70 -9.87 7.53
N ARG A 77 -16.39 -9.07 6.70
CA ARG A 77 -15.81 -8.52 5.47
C ARG A 77 -14.71 -7.49 5.75
N ILE A 78 -14.88 -6.64 6.76
CA ILE A 78 -13.84 -5.66 7.09
C ILE A 78 -12.59 -6.33 7.70
N ARG A 79 -12.77 -7.43 8.44
CA ARG A 79 -11.64 -8.27 8.89
C ARG A 79 -10.90 -8.91 7.71
N GLN A 80 -11.61 -9.43 6.71
CA GLN A 80 -11.00 -9.94 5.48
C GLN A 80 -10.23 -8.84 4.72
N PHE A 81 -10.82 -7.64 4.61
CA PHE A 81 -10.13 -6.48 4.03
C PHE A 81 -8.83 -6.19 4.79
N LYS A 82 -8.85 -6.16 6.13
CA LYS A 82 -7.67 -5.94 6.96
C LYS A 82 -6.58 -6.96 6.65
N GLU A 83 -6.91 -8.25 6.67
CA GLU A 83 -5.95 -9.33 6.44
C GLU A 83 -5.27 -9.20 5.07
N ILE A 84 -6.04 -8.97 4.01
CA ILE A 84 -5.49 -8.82 2.66
C ILE A 84 -4.67 -7.54 2.54
N TYR A 85 -5.18 -6.42 3.06
CA TYR A 85 -4.50 -5.13 3.01
C TYR A 85 -3.12 -5.20 3.67
N PHE A 86 -3.06 -5.69 4.91
CA PHE A 86 -1.81 -5.76 5.66
C PHE A 86 -0.90 -6.89 5.18
N GLY A 87 -1.45 -8.00 4.67
CA GLY A 87 -0.64 -9.02 4.02
C GLY A 87 0.10 -8.50 2.79
N ILE A 88 -0.55 -7.68 1.95
CA ILE A 88 0.11 -7.02 0.82
C ILE A 88 1.13 -5.99 1.31
N PHE A 89 0.76 -5.18 2.31
CA PHE A 89 1.63 -4.17 2.90
C PHE A 89 2.93 -4.79 3.40
N GLU A 90 2.84 -5.82 4.23
CA GLU A 90 3.99 -6.52 4.82
C GLU A 90 4.85 -7.19 3.75
N HIS A 91 4.23 -7.82 2.74
CA HIS A 91 4.95 -8.45 1.65
C HIS A 91 5.83 -7.44 0.91
N VAL A 92 5.28 -6.27 0.57
CA VAL A 92 6.05 -5.21 -0.10
C VAL A 92 7.07 -4.59 0.85
N TYR A 93 6.71 -4.31 2.11
CA TYR A 93 7.62 -3.75 3.10
C TYR A 93 8.86 -4.63 3.30
N ASN A 94 8.66 -5.93 3.53
CA ASN A 94 9.75 -6.88 3.82
C ASN A 94 10.75 -6.97 2.66
N LYS A 95 10.27 -6.93 1.41
CA LYS A 95 11.12 -6.90 0.20
C LYS A 95 12.15 -5.76 0.22
N TYR A 96 11.81 -4.60 0.79
CA TYR A 96 12.70 -3.44 0.85
C TYR A 96 13.41 -3.27 2.19
N ALA A 97 12.80 -3.73 3.29
CA ALA A 97 13.39 -3.66 4.62
C ALA A 97 14.70 -4.48 4.73
N GLU A 98 14.83 -5.53 3.92
CA GLU A 98 16.09 -6.29 3.80
C GLU A 98 17.23 -5.49 3.15
N LEU A 99 16.90 -4.44 2.38
CA LEU A 99 17.86 -3.69 1.55
C LEU A 99 18.12 -2.26 2.06
N ILE A 100 17.19 -1.71 2.84
CA ILE A 100 17.23 -0.32 3.32
C ILE A 100 17.21 -0.35 4.84
N THR A 101 18.28 0.14 5.46
CA THR A 101 18.33 0.34 6.92
C THR A 101 17.34 1.43 7.32
N ASP A 102 16.60 1.20 8.41
CA ASP A 102 15.60 2.14 8.96
C ASP A 102 14.50 2.54 7.96
N LEU A 103 14.03 1.57 7.16
CA LEU A 103 12.92 1.80 6.23
C LEU A 103 11.64 2.22 6.97
N ASP A 104 11.19 3.45 6.70
CA ASP A 104 9.93 4.00 7.16
C ASP A 104 8.73 3.17 6.62
N SER A 105 7.79 2.83 7.50
CA SER A 105 6.55 2.14 7.18
C SER A 105 5.52 3.03 6.49
N TYR A 106 5.93 3.75 5.44
CA TYR A 106 5.15 4.71 4.64
C TYR A 106 3.76 5.05 5.22
N GLU A 107 3.78 5.88 6.27
CA GLU A 107 2.67 6.05 7.22
C GLU A 107 1.32 6.33 6.55
N MET A 108 1.29 7.10 5.46
CA MET A 108 0.05 7.40 4.71
C MET A 108 -0.76 6.14 4.35
N VAL A 109 -0.09 5.07 3.91
CA VAL A 109 -0.76 3.83 3.50
C VAL A 109 -1.17 3.03 4.73
N LYS A 110 -0.26 2.88 5.69
CA LYS A 110 -0.49 2.14 6.92
C LYS A 110 -1.64 2.73 7.74
N ASP A 111 -1.61 4.04 7.98
CA ASP A 111 -2.63 4.78 8.71
C ASP A 111 -3.98 4.72 8.01
N PHE A 112 -4.01 4.82 6.69
CA PHE A 112 -5.25 4.65 5.93
C PHE A 112 -5.89 3.29 6.20
N GLY A 113 -5.11 2.21 6.12
CA GLY A 113 -5.59 0.85 6.39
C GLY A 113 -6.07 0.67 7.83
N LEU A 114 -5.31 1.18 8.81
CA LEU A 114 -5.64 1.09 10.23
C LEU A 114 -6.93 1.85 10.55
N ASN A 115 -6.98 3.13 10.21
CA ASN A 115 -8.10 4.02 10.54
C ASN A 115 -9.39 3.53 9.89
N SER A 116 -9.33 3.11 8.61
CA SER A 116 -10.51 2.62 7.89
C SER A 116 -11.14 1.40 8.56
N VAL A 117 -10.30 0.45 9.00
CA VAL A 117 -10.79 -0.76 9.67
C VAL A 117 -11.31 -0.42 11.05
N GLU A 118 -10.59 0.41 11.81
CA GLU A 118 -10.99 0.79 13.16
C GLU A 118 -12.33 1.53 13.17
N HIS A 119 -12.52 2.50 12.27
CA HIS A 119 -13.76 3.27 12.20
C HIS A 119 -14.97 2.39 11.90
N ILE A 120 -14.87 1.49 10.91
CA ILE A 120 -15.97 0.59 10.56
C ILE A 120 -16.25 -0.40 11.70
N LEU A 121 -15.23 -0.96 12.33
CA LEU A 121 -15.42 -1.86 13.48
C LEU A 121 -16.07 -1.14 14.67
N ARG A 122 -15.66 0.10 14.94
CA ARG A 122 -16.28 0.95 15.97
C ARG A 122 -17.73 1.28 15.62
N ALA A 123 -18.03 1.55 14.35
CA ALA A 123 -19.39 1.74 13.88
C ALA A 123 -20.23 0.46 14.05
N CYS A 124 -19.67 -0.72 13.74
CA CYS A 124 -20.33 -2.00 13.97
C CYS A 124 -20.68 -2.20 15.45
N PHE A 125 -19.75 -1.87 16.36
CA PHE A 125 -19.98 -1.94 17.80
C PHE A 125 -21.12 -1.01 18.28
N SER A 126 -21.33 0.12 17.60
CA SER A 126 -22.44 1.03 17.93
C SER A 126 -23.83 0.48 17.58
N GLY A 127 -23.92 -0.53 16.72
CA GLY A 127 -25.18 -1.08 16.20
C GLY A 127 -25.94 -0.14 15.26
N ASN A 128 -25.42 1.04 14.97
CA ASN A 128 -26.11 2.05 14.16
C ASN A 128 -25.81 1.85 12.66
N HIS A 129 -26.77 1.27 11.93
CA HIS A 129 -26.66 1.05 10.48
C HIS A 129 -26.36 2.31 9.68
N GLY A 130 -26.85 3.47 10.12
CA GLY A 130 -26.57 4.76 9.47
C GLY A 130 -25.08 5.12 9.55
N VAL A 131 -24.48 4.96 10.72
CA VAL A 131 -23.05 5.23 10.94
C VAL A 131 -22.19 4.21 10.20
N ILE A 132 -22.54 2.93 10.23
CA ILE A 132 -21.82 1.88 9.50
C ILE A 132 -21.81 2.18 8.00
N ARG A 133 -22.97 2.55 7.44
CA ARG A 133 -23.10 2.91 6.02
C ARG A 133 -22.25 4.11 5.67
N PHE A 134 -22.25 5.15 6.52
CA PHE A 134 -21.42 6.33 6.33
C PHE A 134 -19.93 5.98 6.25
N GLU A 135 -19.41 5.22 7.21
CA GLU A 135 -18.00 4.82 7.25
C GLU A 135 -17.60 3.93 6.05
N ILE A 136 -18.49 3.05 5.60
CA ILE A 136 -18.24 2.21 4.40
C ILE A 136 -18.14 3.07 3.13
N ILE A 137 -19.04 4.05 2.98
CA ILE A 137 -19.01 4.99 1.85
C ILE A 137 -17.71 5.81 1.90
N GLU A 138 -17.36 6.33 3.06
CA GLU A 138 -16.13 7.12 3.24
C GLU A 138 -14.87 6.31 2.91
N LEU A 139 -14.76 5.07 3.39
CA LEU A 139 -13.69 4.15 3.02
C LEU A 139 -13.61 3.99 1.50
N CYS A 140 -14.72 3.67 0.84
CA CYS A 140 -14.74 3.41 -0.61
C CYS A 140 -14.33 4.66 -1.41
N GLU A 141 -14.82 5.84 -1.04
CA GLU A 141 -14.43 7.09 -1.69
C GLU A 141 -12.95 7.42 -1.49
N ASN A 142 -12.45 7.32 -0.26
CA ASN A 142 -11.07 7.64 0.04
C ASN A 142 -10.09 6.64 -0.60
N PHE A 143 -10.46 5.36 -0.64
CA PHE A 143 -9.72 4.34 -1.39
C PHE A 143 -9.63 4.69 -2.88
N ASN A 144 -10.75 5.06 -3.50
CA ASN A 144 -10.80 5.44 -4.91
C ASN A 144 -9.99 6.71 -5.19
N LYS A 145 -9.99 7.71 -4.30
CA LYS A 145 -9.14 8.91 -4.41
C LYS A 145 -7.66 8.55 -4.43
N LEU A 146 -7.24 7.61 -3.57
CA LEU A 146 -5.85 7.14 -3.51
C LEU A 146 -5.46 6.30 -4.73
N ALA A 147 -6.36 5.45 -5.23
CA ALA A 147 -6.16 4.68 -6.45
C ALA A 147 -5.98 5.60 -7.68
N ARG A 148 -6.81 6.65 -7.80
CA ARG A 148 -6.79 7.60 -8.93
C ARG A 148 -5.63 8.59 -8.92
N LYS A 149 -4.91 8.78 -7.81
CA LYS A 149 -3.69 9.64 -7.76
C LYS A 149 -2.61 9.21 -8.77
N LYS A 150 -2.70 8.00 -9.33
CA LYS A 150 -1.84 7.52 -10.43
C LYS A 150 -2.19 8.15 -11.79
N ASP A 151 -3.47 8.47 -12.03
CA ASP A 151 -3.94 9.04 -13.31
C ASP A 151 -3.70 10.55 -13.43
N ALA A 152 -3.68 11.28 -12.31
CA ALA A 152 -3.41 12.72 -12.32
C ALA A 152 -2.02 13.10 -12.89
N ARG A 153 -1.04 12.18 -12.86
CA ARG A 153 0.29 12.39 -13.46
C ARG A 153 0.36 12.05 -14.96
N LYS A 154 -0.67 11.43 -15.55
CA LYS A 154 -0.75 11.14 -16.99
C LYS A 154 -1.41 12.26 -17.79
N ILE A 155 -2.07 13.22 -17.15
CA ILE A 155 -2.84 14.29 -17.83
C ILE A 155 -2.01 15.56 -18.06
N ILE A 156 -0.77 15.64 -17.55
CA ILE A 156 0.14 16.78 -17.81
C ILE A 156 1.26 16.33 -18.74
N ALA A 157 0.90 16.12 -20.01
CA ALA A 157 1.81 16.15 -21.14
C ALA A 157 1.04 16.81 -22.29
N VAL A 158 1.15 18.15 -22.35
CA VAL A 158 0.80 18.98 -23.52
C VAL A 158 2.05 19.76 -23.86
#